data_AF-A0A3R5X3L3-F1
#
_entry.id   AF-A0A3R5X3L3-F1
#
_cell.length_a   1.000
_cell.length_b   1.000
_cell.length_c   1.000
_cell.angle_alpha   90.00
_cell.angle_beta   90.00
_cell.angle_gamma   90.00
#
_symmetry.space_group_name_H-M   'P 1'
#
loop_
_entity.id
_entity.type
_entity.pdbx_description
1 polymer ?
#
loop_
_entity_poly.entity_id
_entity_poly.type
_entity_poly.pdbx_seq_one_letter_code
_entity_poly.pdbx_strand_id
1 'polypeptide(L)'
;MKYYTIGQFSKLVGKSIQTLRLWDNEGKLKPHHITEGGHRYYSEQQINQVLQVPLVKTTKKVIGYCRVSSNKQKDDLARQVENVKTYMIAKGYSFDVITDIGSGINYDKKGLNQLVDMITNSEVEKIVILYKDRLLRFGFEIIENLCNKYGTDIEIIDNTEKTEEQELVEDLIQIVTAFSCRLQGKRANKAKKMIKELLENDTGEES
;
A
#
# COMPACT_ATOMS: atom_id res chain seq x y z
N MET A 1 -18.04 -3.21 13.55
CA MET A 1 -17.91 -1.75 13.77
C MET A 1 -18.57 -1.39 15.10
N LYS A 2 -17.87 -0.63 15.94
CA LYS A 2 -18.37 -0.23 17.26
C LYS A 2 -19.01 1.16 17.18
N TYR A 3 -20.15 1.33 17.83
CA TYR A 3 -20.89 2.59 17.87
C TYR A 3 -20.96 3.12 19.30
N TYR A 4 -20.92 4.44 19.42
CA TYR A 4 -20.91 5.15 20.68
C TYR A 4 -22.11 6.09 20.75
N THR A 5 -22.83 6.03 21.86
CA THR A 5 -23.85 7.04 22.17
C THR A 5 -23.19 8.42 22.29
N ILE A 6 -23.93 9.50 22.10
CA ILE A 6 -23.39 10.87 22.25
C ILE A 6 -22.68 11.11 23.59
N GLY A 7 -23.14 10.48 24.68
CA GLY A 7 -22.50 10.57 26.00
C GLY A 7 -21.17 9.82 26.08
N GLN A 8 -21.10 8.61 25.50
CA GLN A 8 -19.84 7.86 25.39
C GLN A 8 -18.86 8.57 24.46
N PHE A 9 -19.34 9.04 23.31
CA PHE A 9 -18.54 9.77 22.33
C PHE A 9 -17.99 11.08 22.90
N SER A 10 -18.81 11.84 23.64
CA SER A 10 -18.40 13.05 24.36
C SER A 10 -17.23 12.79 25.32
N LYS A 11 -17.29 11.69 26.09
CA LYS A 11 -16.20 11.29 26.99
C LYS A 11 -14.93 10.92 26.22
N LEU A 12 -15.06 10.21 25.09
CA LEU A 12 -13.93 9.77 24.27
C LEU A 12 -13.24 10.94 23.57
N VAL A 13 -14.00 11.92 23.08
CA VAL A 13 -13.45 13.05 22.30
C VAL A 13 -13.12 14.29 23.13
N GLY A 14 -13.41 14.28 24.44
CA GLY A 14 -13.17 15.42 25.33
C GLY A 14 -13.98 16.68 24.97
N LYS A 15 -15.09 16.54 24.24
CA LYS A 15 -16.01 17.65 23.88
C LYS A 15 -17.33 17.48 24.60
N SER A 16 -17.97 18.59 24.95
CA SER A 16 -19.28 18.55 25.60
C SER A 16 -20.36 17.98 24.67
N ILE A 17 -21.39 17.35 25.25
CA ILE A 17 -22.56 16.87 24.50
C ILE A 17 -23.24 18.02 23.74
N GLN A 18 -23.24 19.24 24.28
CA GLN A 18 -23.81 20.42 23.63
C GLN A 18 -23.03 20.80 22.38
N THR A 19 -21.71 20.78 22.43
CA THR A 19 -20.84 21.04 21.27
C THR A 19 -21.11 20.05 20.13
N LEU A 20 -21.29 18.76 20.47
CA LEU A 20 -21.61 17.73 19.47
C LEU A 20 -22.99 17.94 18.82
N ARG A 21 -23.99 18.40 19.58
CA ARG A 21 -25.31 18.75 19.04
C ARG A 21 -25.24 19.98 18.14
N LEU A 22 -24.44 20.98 18.52
CA LEU A 22 -24.21 22.16 17.69
C LEU A 22 -23.57 21.79 16.35
N TRP A 23 -22.56 20.92 16.36
CA TRP A 23 -21.91 20.48 15.12
C TRP A 23 -22.78 19.63 14.21
N ASP A 24 -23.71 18.85 14.75
CA ASP A 24 -24.74 18.19 13.95
C ASP A 24 -25.64 19.26 13.28
N ASN A 25 -26.14 20.23 14.03
CA ASN A 25 -27.00 21.29 13.50
C ASN A 25 -26.29 22.15 12.44
N GLU A 26 -25.01 22.47 12.64
CA GLU A 26 -24.16 23.23 11.71
C GLU A 26 -23.63 22.38 10.55
N GLY A 27 -23.85 21.06 10.56
CA GLY A 27 -23.36 20.14 9.52
C GLY A 27 -21.86 19.83 9.58
N LYS A 28 -21.14 20.28 10.62
CA LYS A 28 -19.69 20.02 10.82
C LYS A 28 -19.38 18.56 11.17
N LEU A 29 -20.27 17.89 11.88
CA LEU A 29 -20.16 16.47 12.22
C LEU A 29 -21.56 15.86 12.33
N LYS A 30 -21.95 15.08 11.33
CA LYS A 30 -23.23 14.36 11.36
C LYS A 30 -23.08 13.03 12.11
N PRO A 31 -24.03 12.65 12.98
CA PRO A 31 -24.03 11.31 13.57
C PRO A 31 -24.11 10.25 12.46
N HIS A 32 -23.50 9.10 12.68
CA HIS A 32 -23.57 7.99 11.73
C HIS A 32 -25.02 7.55 11.51
N HIS A 33 -25.79 7.48 12.59
CA HIS A 33 -27.23 7.25 12.52
C HIS A 33 -27.93 7.82 13.75
N ILE A 34 -29.23 8.04 13.59
CA ILE A 34 -30.14 8.47 14.65
C ILE A 34 -31.18 7.37 14.80
N THR A 35 -31.40 6.90 16.01
CA THR A 35 -32.47 5.91 16.27
C THR A 35 -33.85 6.56 16.17
N GLU A 36 -34.90 5.76 16.05
CA GLU A 36 -36.29 6.26 16.05
C GLU A 36 -36.62 7.11 17.28
N GLY A 37 -35.98 6.82 18.43
CA GLY A 37 -36.09 7.62 19.66
C GLY A 37 -35.25 8.90 19.69
N GLY A 38 -34.61 9.29 18.58
CA GLY A 38 -33.82 10.53 18.47
C GLY A 38 -32.42 10.47 19.08
N HIS A 39 -31.94 9.26 19.44
CA HIS A 39 -30.59 9.11 19.99
C HIS A 39 -29.54 9.09 18.89
N ARG A 40 -28.51 9.91 19.06
CA ARG A 40 -27.39 10.03 18.12
C ARG A 40 -26.31 9.01 18.45
N TYR A 41 -25.89 8.28 17.43
CA TYR A 41 -24.77 7.34 17.49
C TYR A 41 -23.66 7.75 16.54
N TYR A 42 -22.43 7.64 17.04
CA TYR A 42 -21.22 7.97 16.32
C TYR A 42 -20.36 6.72 16.18
N SER A 43 -19.69 6.58 15.04
CA SER A 43 -18.76 5.46 14.80
C SER A 43 -17.37 5.76 15.36
N GLU A 44 -16.59 4.70 15.51
CA GLU A 44 -15.18 4.79 15.89
C GLU A 44 -14.35 5.67 14.93
N GLN A 45 -14.64 5.64 13.63
CA GLN A 45 -13.97 6.49 12.65
C GLN A 45 -14.22 8.00 12.89
N GLN A 46 -15.38 8.35 13.45
CA GLN A 46 -15.73 9.74 13.75
C GLN A 46 -15.00 10.28 14.98
N ILE A 47 -14.49 9.40 15.86
CA ILE A 47 -13.65 9.80 16.99
C ILE A 47 -12.38 10.47 16.46
N ASN A 48 -11.76 9.87 15.43
CA ASN A 48 -10.55 10.37 14.79
C ASN A 48 -10.80 11.72 14.07
N GLN A 49 -11.98 11.89 13.46
CA GLN A 49 -12.37 13.15 12.82
C GLN A 49 -12.54 14.30 13.82
N VAL A 50 -13.12 14.01 14.99
CA VAL A 50 -13.48 15.03 15.98
C VAL A 50 -12.34 15.45 16.85
N LEU A 51 -11.50 14.50 17.25
CA LEU A 51 -10.47 14.77 18.24
C LEU A 51 -9.54 15.89 17.77
N GLN A 52 -9.47 16.23 16.47
CA GLN A 52 -8.51 17.17 15.89
C GLN A 52 -7.19 17.08 16.66
N VAL A 53 -6.78 15.84 16.99
CA VAL A 53 -5.40 15.66 17.38
C VAL A 53 -4.69 16.20 16.15
N PRO A 54 -3.79 17.19 16.26
CA PRO A 54 -2.77 17.27 15.26
C PRO A 54 -2.03 15.96 15.46
N LEU A 55 -2.52 14.86 14.84
CA LEU A 55 -2.05 13.46 14.91
C LEU A 55 -0.75 13.49 15.66
N VAL A 56 -0.65 13.37 16.99
CA VAL A 56 0.44 13.90 17.86
C VAL A 56 1.71 14.27 17.10
N LYS A 57 1.74 15.36 16.32
CA LYS A 57 2.57 15.47 15.09
C LYS A 57 3.29 14.14 14.77
N THR A 58 2.57 13.04 14.52
CA THR A 58 3.07 11.66 14.61
C THR A 58 4.14 11.71 13.59
N THR A 59 5.39 11.70 14.06
CA THR A 59 6.55 12.05 13.27
C THR A 59 6.41 11.22 12.02
N LYS A 60 5.94 11.84 10.94
CA LYS A 60 5.45 11.08 9.82
C LYS A 60 6.68 10.38 9.32
N LYS A 61 6.61 9.05 9.26
CA LYS A 61 7.83 8.29 9.01
C LYS A 61 8.08 8.31 7.52
N VAL A 62 9.36 8.36 7.17
CA VAL A 62 9.77 8.03 5.81
C VAL A 62 9.90 6.51 5.76
N ILE A 63 9.30 5.87 4.77
CA ILE A 63 9.32 4.41 4.65
C ILE A 63 10.14 4.02 3.42
N GLY A 64 11.21 3.25 3.61
CA GLY A 64 11.90 2.59 2.53
C GLY A 64 11.15 1.30 2.16
N TYR A 65 10.78 1.12 0.89
CA TYR A 65 10.14 -0.12 0.44
C TYR A 65 11.03 -0.85 -0.57
N CYS A 66 11.41 -2.08 -0.25
CA CYS A 66 12.27 -2.93 -1.07
C CYS A 66 11.58 -4.26 -1.38
N ARG A 67 11.74 -4.78 -2.60
CA ARG A 67 11.10 -6.02 -3.04
C ARG A 67 11.98 -6.78 -4.01
N VAL A 68 11.96 -8.10 -3.89
CA VAL A 68 12.47 -9.03 -4.92
C VAL A 68 11.39 -10.04 -5.29
N SER A 69 11.46 -10.61 -6.48
CA SER A 69 10.42 -11.51 -6.98
C SER A 69 10.50 -12.92 -6.39
N SER A 70 11.69 -13.38 -6.00
CA SER A 70 11.94 -14.73 -5.48
C SER A 70 12.84 -14.77 -4.25
N ASN A 71 12.67 -15.80 -3.41
CA ASN A 71 13.57 -16.07 -2.28
C ASN A 71 15.02 -16.32 -2.70
N LYS A 72 15.26 -16.74 -3.96
CA LYS A 72 16.61 -16.91 -4.50
C LYS A 72 17.38 -15.59 -4.57
N GLN A 73 16.69 -14.45 -4.62
CA GLN A 73 17.25 -13.11 -4.73
C GLN A 73 17.40 -12.42 -3.36
N LYS A 74 17.45 -13.18 -2.26
CA LYS A 74 17.51 -12.62 -0.90
C LYS A 74 18.75 -11.75 -0.67
N ASP A 75 19.88 -12.12 -1.25
CA ASP A 75 21.12 -11.34 -1.15
C ASP A 75 20.99 -10.00 -1.89
N ASP A 76 20.29 -9.99 -3.02
CA ASP A 76 19.98 -8.74 -3.73
C ASP A 76 19.01 -7.86 -2.94
N LEU A 77 18.00 -8.45 -2.28
CA LEU A 77 17.11 -7.70 -1.38
C LEU A 77 17.91 -7.02 -0.26
N ALA A 78 18.89 -7.71 0.32
CA ALA A 78 19.74 -7.13 1.36
C ALA A 78 20.55 -5.94 0.84
N ARG A 79 21.11 -6.05 -0.37
CA ARG A 79 21.82 -4.96 -1.06
C ARG A 79 20.90 -3.78 -1.36
N GLN A 80 19.68 -4.04 -1.85
CA GLN A 80 18.68 -2.98 -2.09
C GLN A 80 18.34 -2.23 -0.80
N VAL A 81 18.11 -2.97 0.30
CA VAL A 81 17.83 -2.40 1.62
C VAL A 81 19.00 -1.54 2.10
N GLU A 82 20.25 -1.99 1.94
CA GLU A 82 21.43 -1.22 2.33
C GLU A 82 21.59 0.07 1.52
N ASN A 83 21.35 0.01 0.21
CA ASN A 83 21.38 1.19 -0.67
C ASN A 83 20.33 2.22 -0.25
N VAL A 84 19.07 1.77 -0.04
CA VAL A 84 17.98 2.64 0.40
C VAL A 84 18.28 3.23 1.77
N LYS A 85 18.77 2.43 2.72
CA LYS A 85 19.17 2.91 4.06
C LYS A 85 20.25 3.97 3.98
N THR A 86 21.31 3.73 3.21
CA THR A 86 22.43 4.67 3.06
C THR A 86 21.94 6.00 2.50
N TYR A 87 21.06 5.96 1.48
CA TYR A 87 20.43 7.14 0.91
C TYR A 87 19.60 7.91 1.96
N MET A 88 18.75 7.21 2.70
CA MET A 88 17.87 7.83 3.71
C MET A 88 18.65 8.41 4.90
N ILE A 89 19.73 7.75 5.33
CA ILE A 89 20.65 8.26 6.35
C ILE A 89 21.33 9.54 5.87
N ALA A 90 21.83 9.54 4.62
CA ALA A 90 22.48 10.73 4.04
C ALA A 90 21.53 11.93 3.91
N LYS A 91 20.23 11.69 3.72
CA LYS A 91 19.18 12.72 3.73
C LYS A 91 18.76 13.17 5.13
N GLY A 92 19.20 12.49 6.19
CA GLY A 92 18.83 12.78 7.57
C GLY A 92 17.39 12.40 7.92
N TYR A 93 16.80 11.46 7.19
CA TYR A 93 15.43 11.02 7.47
C TYR A 93 15.38 10.10 8.71
N SER A 94 14.30 10.20 9.48
CA SER A 94 13.90 9.15 10.42
C SER A 94 13.02 8.16 9.68
N PHE A 95 13.47 6.91 9.55
CA PHE A 95 12.83 5.95 8.66
C PHE A 95 12.67 4.55 9.22
N ASP A 96 11.69 3.84 8.68
CA ASP A 96 11.55 2.39 8.77
C ASP A 96 11.70 1.77 7.37
N VAL A 97 12.07 0.49 7.31
CA VAL A 97 12.17 -0.23 6.03
C VAL A 97 11.21 -1.41 6.04
N ILE A 98 10.38 -1.48 5.00
CA ILE A 98 9.49 -2.60 4.71
C ILE A 98 10.07 -3.39 3.55
N THR A 99 10.07 -4.71 3.67
CA THR A 99 10.58 -5.61 2.63
C THR A 99 9.54 -6.65 2.27
N ASP A 100 9.46 -7.00 0.99
CA ASP A 100 8.63 -8.10 0.51
C ASP A 100 9.41 -9.04 -0.42
N ILE A 101 8.99 -10.31 -0.42
CA ILE A 101 9.45 -11.31 -1.38
C ILE A 101 8.24 -11.83 -2.13
N GLY A 102 8.22 -11.63 -3.43
CA GLY A 102 7.15 -12.04 -4.32
C GLY A 102 7.01 -11.12 -5.53
N SER A 103 6.35 -11.63 -6.57
CA SER A 103 6.14 -10.93 -7.83
C SER A 103 5.56 -9.51 -7.67
N GLY A 104 5.91 -8.63 -8.60
CA GLY A 104 5.41 -7.26 -8.70
C GLY A 104 3.93 -7.16 -9.07
N ILE A 105 3.29 -8.26 -9.49
CA ILE A 105 1.86 -8.31 -9.82
C ILE A 105 0.99 -8.88 -8.69
N ASN A 106 1.60 -9.43 -7.64
CA ASN A 106 0.86 -9.87 -6.45
C ASN A 106 0.58 -8.66 -5.54
N TYR A 107 -0.68 -8.23 -5.45
CA TYR A 107 -1.05 -7.08 -4.63
C TYR A 107 -1.35 -7.44 -3.16
N ASP A 108 -1.39 -8.72 -2.79
CA ASP A 108 -1.73 -9.18 -1.43
C ASP A 108 -0.47 -9.60 -0.64
N LYS A 109 0.59 -8.80 -0.76
CA LYS A 109 1.84 -9.03 -0.02
C LYS A 109 1.75 -8.38 1.36
N LYS A 110 2.36 -9.01 2.37
CA LYS A 110 2.27 -8.55 3.76
C LYS A 110 2.87 -7.15 3.93
N GLY A 111 4.04 -6.88 3.34
CA GLY A 111 4.67 -5.57 3.42
C GLY A 111 3.89 -4.49 2.68
N LEU A 112 3.40 -4.80 1.47
CA LEU A 112 2.55 -3.89 0.69
C LEU A 112 1.24 -3.56 1.42
N ASN A 113 0.55 -4.55 1.99
CA ASN A 113 -0.67 -4.32 2.78
C ASN A 113 -0.37 -3.45 4.00
N GLN A 114 0.72 -3.74 4.73
CA GLN A 114 1.17 -2.90 5.84
C GLN A 114 1.45 -1.45 5.39
N LEU A 115 2.11 -1.26 4.24
CA LEU A 115 2.38 0.06 3.69
C LEU A 115 1.08 0.81 3.37
N VAL A 116 0.11 0.15 2.74
CA VAL A 116 -1.21 0.72 2.43
C VAL A 116 -1.95 1.11 3.70
N ASP A 117 -1.95 0.25 4.73
CA ASP A 117 -2.55 0.56 6.03
C ASP A 117 -1.92 1.82 6.65
N MET A 118 -0.59 1.92 6.65
CA MET A 118 0.14 3.08 7.18
C MET A 118 -0.17 4.37 6.39
N ILE A 119 -0.30 4.30 5.06
CA ILE A 119 -0.71 5.44 4.22
C ILE A 119 -2.13 5.88 4.59
N THR A 120 -3.07 4.94 4.69
CA THR A 120 -4.48 5.26 4.99
C THR A 120 -4.67 5.81 6.40
N ASN A 121 -3.79 5.43 7.34
CA ASN A 121 -3.72 5.98 8.69
C ASN A 121 -2.97 7.33 8.76
N SER A 122 -2.46 7.85 7.63
CA SER A 122 -1.71 9.11 7.53
C SER A 122 -0.41 9.13 8.36
N GLU A 123 0.20 7.97 8.55
CA GLU A 123 1.44 7.78 9.35
C GLU A 123 2.71 7.96 8.50
N VAL A 124 2.57 7.99 7.18
CA VAL A 124 3.68 8.04 6.22
C VAL A 124 3.80 9.43 5.59
N GLU A 125 4.99 10.02 5.68
CA GLU A 125 5.30 11.29 4.98
C GLU A 125 5.69 11.02 3.55
N LYS A 126 6.57 10.02 3.39
CA LYS A 126 7.26 9.78 2.14
C LYS A 126 7.65 8.32 2.04
N ILE A 127 7.53 7.77 0.84
CA ILE A 127 7.93 6.42 0.50
C ILE A 127 9.15 6.52 -0.40
N VAL A 128 10.25 5.88 -0.01
CA VAL A 128 11.48 5.83 -0.79
C VAL A 128 11.58 4.45 -1.42
N ILE A 129 11.66 4.40 -2.74
CA ILE A 129 11.85 3.17 -3.53
C ILE A 129 13.07 3.30 -4.41
N LEU A 130 13.70 2.17 -4.71
CA LEU A 130 14.86 2.16 -5.60
C LEU A 130 14.44 2.46 -7.04
N TYR A 131 13.45 1.74 -7.56
CA TYR A 131 12.85 1.91 -8.90
C TYR A 131 11.32 1.80 -8.83
N LYS A 132 10.61 2.32 -9.85
CA LYS A 132 9.13 2.32 -9.93
C LYS A 132 8.53 0.92 -9.79
N ASP A 133 9.14 -0.07 -10.43
CA ASP A 133 8.67 -1.46 -10.50
C ASP A 133 8.87 -2.26 -9.19
N ARG A 134 9.71 -1.76 -8.28
CA ARG A 134 9.93 -2.40 -6.97
C ARG A 134 8.69 -2.28 -6.12
N LEU A 135 7.96 -1.16 -6.23
CA LEU A 135 6.67 -0.98 -5.56
C LEU A 135 5.62 -1.91 -6.17
N LEU A 136 5.29 -1.70 -7.44
CA LEU A 136 4.33 -2.47 -8.22
C LEU A 136 4.74 -2.52 -9.70
N ARG A 137 4.54 -3.67 -10.35
CA ARG A 137 4.79 -3.78 -11.80
C ARG A 137 3.71 -3.09 -12.63
N PHE A 138 2.46 -3.16 -12.18
CA PHE A 138 1.31 -2.49 -12.78
C PHE A 138 0.48 -1.78 -11.71
N GLY A 139 -0.20 -0.70 -12.08
CA GLY A 139 -1.05 0.04 -11.15
C GLY A 139 -0.29 0.93 -10.17
N PHE A 140 0.96 1.30 -10.49
CA PHE A 140 1.71 2.30 -9.71
C PHE A 140 0.92 3.61 -9.59
N GLU A 141 0.27 4.04 -10.67
CA GLU A 141 -0.54 5.25 -10.74
C GLU A 141 -1.71 5.22 -9.73
N ILE A 142 -2.21 4.03 -9.38
CA ILE A 142 -3.26 3.87 -8.37
C ILE A 142 -2.70 4.16 -6.98
N ILE A 143 -1.51 3.62 -6.66
CA ILE A 143 -0.84 3.87 -5.39
C ILE A 143 -0.37 5.32 -5.30
N GLU A 144 0.14 5.90 -6.38
CA GLU A 144 0.52 7.32 -6.43
C GLU A 144 -0.68 8.22 -6.13
N ASN A 145 -1.84 7.96 -6.75
CA ASN A 145 -3.07 8.69 -6.45
C ASN A 145 -3.54 8.50 -5.00
N LEU A 146 -3.39 7.29 -4.45
CA LEU A 146 -3.67 7.03 -3.04
C LEU A 146 -2.74 7.88 -2.15
N CYS A 147 -1.44 7.85 -2.39
CA CYS A 147 -0.45 8.61 -1.64
C CYS A 147 -0.75 10.12 -1.68
N ASN A 148 -1.05 10.66 -2.87
CA ASN A 148 -1.44 12.07 -3.04
C ASN A 148 -2.67 12.46 -2.20
N LYS A 149 -3.66 11.56 -2.09
CA LYS A 149 -4.87 11.80 -1.30
C LYS A 149 -4.62 11.85 0.21
N TYR A 150 -3.62 11.11 0.70
CA TYR A 150 -3.24 11.06 2.12
C TYR A 150 -2.02 11.93 2.45
N GLY A 151 -1.50 12.70 1.49
CA GLY A 151 -0.35 13.58 1.66
C GLY A 151 0.93 12.81 1.94
N THR A 152 1.16 11.76 1.16
CA THR A 152 2.38 10.96 1.12
C THR A 152 3.07 11.17 -0.23
N ASP A 153 4.37 11.45 -0.22
CA ASP A 153 5.16 11.58 -1.45
C ASP A 153 5.88 10.27 -1.79
N ILE A 154 6.08 9.97 -3.08
CA ILE A 154 6.90 8.84 -3.51
C ILE A 154 8.21 9.38 -4.10
N GLU A 155 9.35 9.00 -3.52
CA GLU A 155 10.69 9.37 -3.96
C GLU A 155 11.41 8.14 -4.54
N ILE A 156 11.85 8.26 -5.79
CA ILE A 156 12.55 7.19 -6.52
C ILE A 156 14.04 7.53 -6.56
N ILE A 157 14.90 6.63 -6.06
CA ILE A 157 16.35 6.86 -5.95
C ILE A 157 17.05 6.74 -7.30
N ASP A 158 16.69 5.73 -8.10
CA ASP A 158 17.35 5.41 -9.35
C ASP A 158 16.32 5.28 -10.47
N ASN A 159 16.57 6.00 -11.57
CA ASN A 159 15.74 5.97 -12.79
C ASN A 159 16.42 5.18 -13.91
N THR A 160 17.52 4.45 -13.62
CA THR A 160 18.14 3.57 -14.61
C THR A 160 17.23 2.36 -14.86
N GLU A 161 16.72 2.25 -16.08
CA GLU A 161 16.06 1.03 -16.56
C GLU A 161 17.11 -0.09 -16.60
N LYS A 162 17.19 -0.90 -15.56
CA LYS A 162 17.98 -2.13 -15.58
C LYS A 162 17.09 -3.33 -15.85
N THR A 163 17.54 -4.13 -16.81
CA THR A 163 16.92 -5.34 -17.33
C THR A 163 16.99 -6.47 -16.32
N GLU A 164 15.99 -6.54 -15.44
CA GLU A 164 15.59 -7.80 -14.82
C GLU A 164 14.66 -8.55 -15.80
N GLU A 165 15.16 -8.85 -17.00
CA GLU A 165 14.41 -9.52 -18.07
C GLU A 165 13.74 -10.80 -17.56
N GLN A 166 14.45 -11.56 -16.72
CA GLN A 166 13.90 -12.74 -16.05
C GLN A 166 12.66 -12.44 -15.20
N GLU A 167 12.65 -11.36 -14.41
CA GLU A 167 11.47 -11.01 -13.62
C GLU A 167 10.30 -10.54 -14.50
N LEU A 168 10.58 -9.86 -15.62
CA LEU A 168 9.55 -9.46 -16.58
C LEU A 168 8.94 -10.68 -17.28
N VAL A 169 9.75 -11.68 -17.62
CA VAL A 169 9.30 -12.96 -18.20
C VAL A 169 8.46 -13.73 -17.18
N GLU A 170 8.90 -13.82 -15.92
CA GLU A 170 8.13 -14.45 -14.84
C GLU A 170 6.76 -13.78 -14.65
N ASP A 171 6.73 -12.45 -14.63
CA ASP A 171 5.49 -11.68 -14.48
C ASP A 171 4.57 -11.86 -15.70
N LEU A 172 5.11 -11.89 -16.92
CA LEU A 172 4.35 -12.18 -18.14
C LEU A 172 3.75 -13.59 -18.10
N ILE A 173 4.54 -14.59 -17.70
CA ILE A 173 4.07 -15.98 -17.54
C ILE A 173 2.92 -16.03 -16.53
N GLN A 174 3.04 -15.33 -15.39
CA GLN A 174 1.98 -15.29 -14.39
C GLN A 174 0.70 -14.63 -14.93
N ILE A 175 0.82 -13.54 -15.69
CA ILE A 175 -0.32 -12.89 -16.37
C ILE A 175 -0.99 -13.87 -17.33
N VAL A 176 -0.23 -14.45 -18.26
CA VAL A 176 -0.76 -15.41 -19.25
C VAL A 176 -1.39 -16.62 -18.57
N THR A 177 -0.79 -17.10 -17.47
CA THR A 177 -1.33 -18.20 -16.67
C THR A 177 -2.67 -17.83 -16.03
N ALA A 178 -2.77 -16.65 -15.40
CA ALA A 178 -4.00 -16.17 -14.79
C ALA A 178 -5.13 -16.05 -15.82
N PHE A 179 -4.83 -15.58 -17.04
CA PHE A 179 -5.80 -15.57 -18.14
C PHE A 179 -6.11 -16.97 -18.67
N SER A 180 -5.11 -17.85 -18.79
CA SER A 180 -5.30 -19.23 -19.27
C SER A 180 -6.21 -20.05 -18.36
N CYS A 181 -6.17 -19.84 -17.03
CA CYS A 181 -7.06 -20.49 -16.08
C CYS A 181 -8.53 -20.04 -16.24
N ARG A 182 -8.75 -18.83 -16.74
CA ARG A 182 -10.09 -18.28 -17.03
C ARG A 182 -10.60 -18.67 -18.42
N LEU A 183 -9.73 -19.14 -19.31
CA LEU A 183 -10.08 -19.63 -20.64
C LEU A 183 -10.48 -21.11 -20.58
N GLN A 184 -11.43 -21.52 -21.43
CA GLN A 184 -11.84 -22.93 -21.57
C GLN A 184 -11.55 -23.48 -22.98
N GLY A 185 -11.37 -24.81 -23.08
CA GLY A 185 -11.23 -25.53 -24.35
C GLY A 185 -9.96 -25.22 -25.13
N LYS A 186 -10.04 -25.20 -26.47
CA LYS A 186 -8.89 -25.03 -27.38
C LYS A 186 -8.05 -23.77 -27.12
N ARG A 187 -8.67 -22.71 -26.55
CA ARG A 187 -8.00 -21.45 -26.21
C ARG A 187 -7.08 -21.59 -24.99
N ALA A 188 -7.48 -22.38 -23.99
CA ALA A 188 -6.63 -22.70 -22.84
C ALA A 188 -5.40 -23.53 -23.25
N ASN A 189 -5.57 -24.49 -24.18
CA ASN A 189 -4.45 -25.29 -24.68
C ASN A 189 -3.43 -24.45 -25.47
N LYS A 190 -3.89 -23.45 -26.23
CA LYS A 190 -2.99 -22.52 -26.93
C LYS A 190 -2.20 -21.64 -25.96
N ALA A 191 -2.84 -21.12 -24.91
CA ALA A 191 -2.17 -20.34 -23.87
C ALA A 191 -1.15 -21.19 -23.08
N LYS A 192 -1.50 -22.43 -22.72
CA LYS A 192 -0.56 -23.39 -22.11
C LYS A 192 0.64 -23.70 -23.01
N LYS A 193 0.46 -23.79 -24.34
CA LYS A 193 1.55 -23.99 -25.30
C LYS A 193 2.48 -22.78 -25.36
N MET A 194 1.93 -21.57 -25.37
CA MET A 194 2.73 -20.33 -25.30
C MET A 194 3.53 -20.24 -24.00
N ILE A 195 2.94 -20.57 -22.85
CA ILE A 195 3.66 -20.60 -21.56
C ILE A 195 4.83 -21.58 -21.63
N LYS A 196 4.61 -22.77 -22.21
CA LYS A 196 5.65 -23.78 -22.36
C LYS A 196 6.79 -23.33 -23.29
N GLU A 197 6.47 -22.70 -24.41
CA GLU A 197 7.46 -22.13 -25.33
C GLU A 197 8.28 -20.99 -24.68
N LEU A 198 7.65 -20.13 -23.88
CA LEU A 198 8.33 -19.08 -23.12
C LEU A 198 9.28 -19.64 -22.05
N LEU A 199 8.90 -20.74 -21.39
CA LEU A 199 9.75 -21.43 -20.40
C LEU A 199 10.90 -22.22 -21.04
N GLU A 200 10.70 -22.80 -22.23
CA GLU A 200 11.73 -23.58 -22.94
C GLU A 200 12.82 -22.69 -23.54
N ASN A 201 12.46 -21.50 -24.03
CA ASN A 201 13.43 -20.54 -24.59
C ASN A 201 14.35 -19.91 -23.53
N ASP A 202 13.91 -19.86 -22.27
CA ASP A 202 14.70 -19.34 -21.13
C ASP A 202 15.79 -20.33 -20.67
N THR A 203 15.68 -21.61 -21.07
CA THR A 203 16.69 -22.65 -20.81
C THR A 203 17.71 -22.83 -21.95
N GLY A 204 17.59 -22.04 -23.03
CA GLY A 204 18.33 -22.22 -24.29
C GLY A 204 19.54 -21.30 -24.52
N GLU A 205 19.78 -20.30 -23.67
CA GLU A 205 20.90 -19.36 -23.81
C GLU A 205 21.81 -19.34 -22.57
N GLU A 206 22.32 -20.52 -22.19
CA GLU A 206 23.60 -20.62 -21.47
C GLU A 206 24.50 -21.58 -22.28
N SER A 207 25.27 -21.02 -23.21
CA SER A 207 26.38 -21.69 -23.91
C SER A 207 27.45 -20.68 -24.29
#